data_AF-A0A661YQ46-F1
#
_entry.id   AF-A0A661YQ46-F1
#
_cell.length_a   1.000
_cell.length_b   1.000
_cell.length_c   1.000
_cell.angle_alpha   90.00
_cell.angle_beta   90.00
_cell.angle_gamma   90.00
#
_symmetry.space_group_name_H-M   'P 1'
#
loop_
_entity.id
_entity.type
_entity.pdbx_description
1 polymer ?
#
loop_
_entity_poly.entity_id
_entity_poly.type
_entity_poly.pdbx_seq_one_letter_code
_entity_poly.pdbx_strand_id
1 'polypeptide(L)'
;MVFHDLSPTTFNDLALELFRYQSKENLLYADYLSHLGVKPNKIMDPRRIPFLPIGFFKNHKVISGIFDEEIIFTSSGTGGMQAARHYVKELSLYEKSFMHAFKHFYGRPEEYRILALLPSYLEREGSSLVYMTDKLIKAGGHKESGFFLDEHDALAERLRFLSLKGMKTILLGVSFALLDFAEAYSFAPRDNMIVMETGGMKGRKEELTRQDLHQRLKEAFQLSAIHSEYGMTELLSQAYSVGEGRFMTPPWMKVFVRDIQDPFSILPTGETGALNIIDLANIFSCAFIETQDLGRVHADGTFEVLGRTDHSDIRGCSLLVY
;
A
#
# COMPACT_ATOMS: atom_id res chain seq x y z
N MET A 1 18.35 -11.12 5.97
CA MET A 1 16.89 -11.37 5.96
C MET A 1 16.23 -10.11 6.51
N VAL A 2 15.41 -9.42 5.73
CA VAL A 2 15.01 -8.01 6.00
C VAL A 2 13.78 -7.88 6.92
N PHE A 3 12.99 -8.95 7.07
CA PHE A 3 11.67 -8.91 7.74
C PHE A 3 11.72 -9.18 9.26
N HIS A 4 12.36 -8.29 10.00
CA HIS A 4 12.40 -8.28 11.47
C HIS A 4 12.41 -6.84 11.97
N ASP A 5 12.38 -6.64 13.28
CA ASP A 5 12.49 -5.30 13.85
C ASP A 5 13.85 -4.68 13.53
N LEU A 6 13.83 -3.65 12.68
CA LEU A 6 15.02 -2.90 12.29
C LEU A 6 15.13 -1.64 13.13
N SER A 7 16.29 -1.43 13.75
CA SER A 7 16.61 -0.12 14.33
C SER A 7 16.72 0.94 13.21
N PRO A 8 16.52 2.24 13.50
CA PRO A 8 16.71 3.30 12.50
C PRO A 8 18.10 3.27 11.83
N THR A 9 19.16 2.93 12.58
CA THR A 9 20.52 2.79 12.05
C THR A 9 20.62 1.61 11.09
N THR A 10 20.14 0.43 11.51
CA THR A 10 20.17 -0.77 10.67
C THR A 10 19.35 -0.60 9.39
N PHE A 11 18.19 0.06 9.47
CA PHE A 11 17.40 0.41 8.30
C PHE A 11 18.20 1.30 7.33
N ASN A 12 18.84 2.35 7.84
CA ASN A 12 19.61 3.27 7.00
C ASN A 12 20.79 2.58 6.31
N ASP A 13 21.51 1.71 7.02
CA ASP A 13 22.62 0.95 6.46
C ASP A 13 22.15 0.02 5.33
N LEU A 14 21.06 -0.73 5.56
CA LEU A 14 20.45 -1.60 4.56
C LEU A 14 19.91 -0.81 3.35
N ALA A 15 19.30 0.36 3.58
CA ALA A 15 18.83 1.22 2.50
C ALA A 15 19.99 1.71 1.62
N LEU A 16 21.12 2.12 2.21
CA LEU A 16 22.30 2.54 1.46
C LEU A 16 22.99 1.38 0.74
N GLU A 17 23.04 0.20 1.35
CA GLU A 17 23.54 -1.02 0.72
C GLU A 17 22.68 -1.39 -0.50
N LEU A 18 21.36 -1.44 -0.32
CA LEU A 18 20.42 -1.76 -1.39
C LEU A 18 20.47 -0.70 -2.49
N PHE A 19 20.58 0.59 -2.16
CA PHE A 19 20.75 1.66 -3.13
C PHE A 19 22.00 1.44 -3.99
N ARG A 20 23.14 1.11 -3.38
CA ARG A 20 24.39 0.86 -4.12
C ARG A 20 24.28 -0.37 -5.01
N TYR A 21 23.61 -1.42 -4.55
CA TYR A 21 23.30 -2.59 -5.36
C TYR A 21 22.42 -2.23 -6.57
N GLN A 22 21.27 -1.60 -6.33
CA GLN A 22 20.30 -1.25 -7.39
C GLN A 22 20.86 -0.20 -8.35
N SER A 23 21.73 0.70 -7.90
CA SER A 23 22.41 1.67 -8.78
C SER A 23 23.35 1.03 -9.82
N LYS A 24 23.65 -0.27 -9.67
CA LYS A 24 24.47 -1.05 -10.59
C LYS A 24 23.65 -2.08 -11.35
N GLU A 25 22.79 -2.81 -10.64
CA GLU A 25 22.06 -3.96 -11.19
C GLU A 25 20.74 -3.58 -11.85
N ASN A 26 20.13 -2.44 -11.49
CA ASN A 26 18.96 -1.92 -12.17
C ASN A 26 19.39 -0.92 -13.24
N LEU A 27 19.51 -1.37 -14.49
CA LEU A 27 20.02 -0.55 -15.60
C LEU A 27 19.19 0.72 -15.82
N LEU A 28 17.87 0.64 -15.67
CA LEU A 28 16.96 1.78 -15.79
C LEU A 28 17.21 2.81 -14.69
N TYR A 29 17.36 2.35 -13.44
CA TYR A 29 17.65 3.22 -12.32
C TYR A 29 19.08 3.80 -12.40
N ALA A 30 20.06 3.01 -12.83
CA ALA A 30 21.42 3.46 -13.07
C ALA A 30 21.49 4.58 -14.12
N ASP A 31 20.73 4.44 -15.21
CA ASP A 31 20.61 5.46 -16.27
C ASP A 31 19.93 6.74 -15.74
N TYR A 32 18.83 6.59 -15.00
CA TYR A 32 18.17 7.70 -14.31
C TYR A 32 19.14 8.46 -13.38
N LEU A 33 19.90 7.74 -12.55
CA LEU A 33 20.89 8.34 -11.65
C LEU A 33 22.03 9.04 -12.42
N SER A 34 22.46 8.47 -13.55
CA SER A 34 23.48 9.05 -14.43
C SER A 34 23.02 10.40 -15.00
N HIS A 35 21.78 10.47 -15.48
CA HIS A 35 21.18 11.72 -15.97
C HIS A 35 21.08 12.81 -14.90
N LEU A 36 20.93 12.42 -13.63
CA LEU A 36 20.96 13.34 -12.49
C LEU A 36 22.38 13.70 -12.03
N GLY A 37 23.43 13.13 -12.63
CA GLY A 37 24.82 13.34 -12.21
C GLY A 37 25.13 12.77 -10.82
N VAL A 38 24.32 11.83 -10.34
CA VAL A 38 24.43 11.26 -8.99
C VAL A 38 25.60 10.28 -8.95
N LYS A 39 26.39 10.37 -7.88
CA LYS A 39 27.49 9.41 -7.60
C LYS A 39 27.06 8.53 -6.42
N PRO A 40 26.59 7.28 -6.65
CA PRO A 40 25.98 6.47 -5.60
C PRO A 40 26.86 6.29 -4.35
N ASN A 41 28.17 6.12 -4.54
CA ASN A 41 29.13 5.96 -3.44
C ASN A 41 29.29 7.22 -2.56
N LYS A 42 28.81 8.38 -2.99
CA LYS A 42 28.85 9.63 -2.20
C LYS A 42 27.60 9.85 -1.37
N ILE A 43 26.55 9.05 -1.58
CA ILE A 43 25.32 9.13 -0.78
C ILE A 43 25.55 8.34 0.52
N MET A 44 25.44 9.06 1.64
CA MET A 44 25.64 8.55 3.00
C MET A 44 24.38 8.68 3.88
N ASP A 45 23.32 9.26 3.32
CA ASP A 45 22.04 9.47 4.01
C ASP A 45 20.92 8.99 3.08
N PRO A 46 20.06 8.04 3.51
CA PRO A 46 18.94 7.56 2.71
C PRO A 46 18.00 8.67 2.20
N ARG A 47 17.89 9.79 2.93
CA ARG A 47 17.07 10.94 2.53
C ARG A 47 17.58 11.63 1.26
N ARG A 48 18.84 11.39 0.88
CA ARG A 48 19.49 11.96 -0.30
C ARG A 48 19.50 11.00 -1.50
N ILE A 49 18.91 9.80 -1.36
CA ILE A 49 18.76 8.88 -2.47
C ILE A 49 17.72 9.47 -3.46
N PRO A 50 18.03 9.57 -4.76
CA PRO A 50 17.03 9.95 -5.76
C PRO A 50 15.97 8.85 -5.90
N PHE A 51 14.70 9.20 -5.72
CA PHE A 51 13.60 8.24 -5.82
C PHE A 51 13.14 8.13 -7.28
N LEU A 52 12.84 6.92 -7.74
CA LEU A 52 12.39 6.66 -9.10
C LEU A 52 10.91 7.04 -9.24
N PRO A 53 10.52 7.89 -10.20
CA PRO A 53 9.12 8.23 -10.44
C PRO A 53 8.28 7.00 -10.72
N ILE A 54 7.20 6.80 -9.95
CA ILE A 54 6.34 5.60 -10.03
C ILE A 54 5.79 5.34 -11.44
N GLY A 55 5.63 6.39 -12.25
CA GLY A 55 5.21 6.28 -13.65
C GLY A 55 6.13 5.40 -14.52
N PHE A 56 7.39 5.18 -14.13
CA PHE A 56 8.31 4.29 -14.84
C PHE A 56 7.81 2.84 -14.87
N PHE A 57 7.09 2.37 -13.85
CA PHE A 57 6.50 1.03 -13.83
C PHE A 57 5.40 0.81 -14.88
N LYS A 58 4.86 1.87 -15.49
CA LYS A 58 3.90 1.76 -16.61
C LYS A 58 4.60 1.50 -17.94
N ASN A 59 5.70 2.22 -18.15
CA ASN A 59 6.34 2.35 -19.46
C ASN A 59 7.62 1.50 -19.58
N HIS A 60 8.18 1.01 -18.48
CA HIS A 60 9.46 0.30 -18.44
C HIS A 60 9.40 -0.96 -17.56
N LYS A 61 10.29 -1.92 -17.82
CA LYS A 61 10.55 -3.07 -16.95
C LYS A 61 11.53 -2.63 -15.85
N VAL A 62 11.02 -2.32 -14.65
CA VAL A 62 11.83 -1.89 -13.51
C VAL A 62 12.34 -3.12 -12.75
N ILE A 63 13.56 -3.57 -13.05
CA ILE A 63 14.18 -4.77 -12.45
C ILE A 63 15.64 -4.54 -12.06
N SER A 64 16.09 -5.19 -10.99
CA SER A 64 17.51 -5.26 -10.59
C SER A 64 18.07 -6.64 -10.93
N GLY A 65 19.04 -6.70 -11.84
CA GLY A 65 19.66 -7.92 -12.33
C GLY A 65 18.94 -8.53 -13.54
N ILE A 66 19.30 -9.77 -13.86
CA ILE A 66 18.73 -10.54 -14.97
C ILE A 66 18.07 -11.79 -14.39
N PHE A 67 16.76 -11.92 -14.61
CA PHE A 67 15.98 -13.06 -14.14
C PHE A 67 14.70 -13.21 -14.96
N ASP A 68 14.15 -14.43 -14.95
CA ASP A 68 12.77 -14.70 -15.35
C ASP A 68 11.85 -14.42 -14.16
N GLU A 69 10.79 -13.66 -14.39
CA GLU A 69 9.80 -13.38 -13.35
C GLU A 69 8.95 -14.61 -13.00
N GLU A 70 8.68 -14.82 -11.71
CA GLU A 70 7.69 -15.81 -11.25
C GLU A 70 6.26 -15.29 -11.47
N ILE A 71 6.06 -13.98 -11.36
CA ILE A 71 4.78 -13.33 -11.63
C ILE A 71 4.97 -11.87 -12.06
N ILE A 72 3.99 -11.34 -12.80
CA ILE A 72 3.86 -9.91 -13.06
C ILE A 72 2.60 -9.43 -12.35
N PHE A 73 2.76 -8.55 -11.35
CA PHE A 73 1.63 -7.84 -10.79
C PHE A 73 1.28 -6.62 -11.64
N THR A 74 -0.01 -6.34 -11.79
CA THR A 74 -0.53 -5.23 -12.59
C THR A 74 -1.45 -4.33 -11.78
N SER A 75 -1.44 -3.02 -12.07
CA SER A 75 -2.41 -2.08 -11.50
C SER A 75 -3.71 -2.02 -12.32
N SER A 76 -4.81 -1.55 -11.73
CA SER A 76 -6.16 -1.68 -12.31
C SER A 76 -6.41 -0.89 -13.59
N GLY A 77 -5.51 0.03 -13.98
CA GLY A 77 -5.56 0.76 -15.25
C GLY A 77 -6.87 1.52 -15.50
N THR A 78 -6.94 2.81 -15.18
CA THR A 78 -8.13 3.62 -15.47
C THR A 78 -8.06 4.23 -16.87
N GLY A 79 -9.12 4.07 -17.67
CA GLY A 79 -9.41 4.94 -18.83
C GLY A 79 -8.37 4.96 -19.95
N GLY A 80 -8.00 3.79 -20.50
CA GLY A 80 -7.12 3.70 -21.67
C GLY A 80 -5.62 3.96 -21.41
N MET A 81 -5.24 4.25 -20.16
CA MET A 81 -3.84 4.38 -19.76
C MET A 81 -3.20 3.01 -19.51
N GLN A 82 -1.91 2.89 -19.85
CA GLN A 82 -1.14 1.68 -19.60
C GLN A 82 -1.05 1.36 -18.10
N ALA A 83 -1.42 0.14 -17.72
CA ALA A 83 -1.28 -0.36 -16.36
C ALA A 83 0.20 -0.45 -15.94
N ALA A 84 0.46 -0.16 -14.68
CA ALA A 84 1.78 -0.39 -14.09
C ALA A 84 2.03 -1.90 -13.97
N ARG A 85 3.29 -2.30 -14.11
CA ARG A 85 3.74 -3.70 -14.07
C ARG A 85 4.91 -3.84 -13.11
N HIS A 86 4.78 -4.75 -12.15
CA HIS A 86 5.85 -5.13 -11.24
C HIS A 86 6.25 -6.58 -11.51
N TYR A 87 7.48 -6.75 -12.02
CA TYR A 87 8.05 -8.04 -12.37
C TYR A 87 8.73 -8.64 -11.15
N VAL A 88 8.08 -9.63 -10.54
CA VAL A 88 8.53 -10.21 -9.27
C VAL A 88 9.38 -11.44 -9.56
N LYS A 89 10.65 -11.38 -9.14
CA LYS A 89 11.59 -12.50 -9.25
C LYS A 89 11.23 -13.67 -8.35
N GLU A 90 10.93 -13.40 -7.08
CA GLU A 90 10.74 -14.41 -6.04
C GLU A 90 9.48 -14.09 -5.23
N LEU A 91 8.38 -14.81 -5.49
CA LEU A 91 7.11 -14.65 -4.77
C LEU A 91 7.28 -14.90 -3.27
N SER A 92 8.18 -15.80 -2.89
CA SER A 92 8.47 -16.10 -1.49
C SER A 92 8.97 -14.87 -0.70
N LEU A 93 9.58 -13.88 -1.36
CA LEU A 93 9.98 -12.62 -0.75
C LEU A 93 8.76 -11.77 -0.41
N TYR A 94 7.82 -11.65 -1.34
CA TYR A 94 6.55 -10.95 -1.13
C TYR A 94 5.74 -11.61 -0.02
N GLU A 95 5.61 -12.94 -0.06
CA GLU A 95 4.91 -13.72 0.97
C GLU A 95 5.50 -13.50 2.36
N LYS A 96 6.83 -13.53 2.49
CA LYS A 96 7.46 -13.24 3.78
C LYS A 96 7.18 -11.81 4.23
N SER A 97 7.25 -10.82 3.34
CA SER A 97 6.99 -9.42 3.67
C SER A 97 5.60 -9.23 4.26
N PHE A 98 4.54 -9.56 3.51
CA PHE A 98 3.17 -9.30 3.99
C PHE A 98 2.78 -10.19 5.17
N MET A 99 3.30 -11.43 5.28
CA MET A 99 3.02 -12.29 6.44
C MET A 99 3.64 -11.71 7.72
N HIS A 100 4.86 -11.19 7.64
CA HIS A 100 5.50 -10.54 8.79
C HIS A 100 4.86 -9.20 9.12
N ALA A 101 4.47 -8.41 8.11
CA ALA A 101 3.75 -7.16 8.32
C ALA A 101 2.40 -7.42 9.01
N PHE A 102 1.59 -8.35 8.48
CA PHE A 102 0.32 -8.72 9.10
C PHE A 102 0.52 -9.20 10.55
N LYS A 103 1.54 -10.04 10.79
CA LYS A 103 1.90 -10.47 12.14
C LYS A 103 2.30 -9.33 13.07
N HIS A 104 3.02 -8.34 12.56
CA HIS A 104 3.45 -7.17 13.31
C HIS A 104 2.26 -6.31 13.76
N PHE A 105 1.28 -6.08 12.87
CA PHE A 105 0.14 -5.19 13.16
C PHE A 105 -1.06 -5.88 13.82
N TYR A 106 -1.35 -7.12 13.43
CA TYR A 106 -2.57 -7.83 13.83
C TYR A 106 -2.29 -9.15 14.56
N GLY A 107 -1.05 -9.64 14.54
CA GLY A 107 -0.71 -10.95 15.07
C GLY A 107 -0.95 -12.08 14.06
N ARG A 108 -1.10 -13.29 14.56
CA ARG A 108 -1.07 -14.50 13.72
C ARG A 108 -2.27 -14.60 12.78
N PRO A 109 -2.09 -14.75 11.44
CA PRO A 109 -3.19 -14.95 10.51
C PRO A 109 -4.11 -16.11 10.88
N GLU A 110 -3.58 -17.17 11.52
CA GLU A 110 -4.32 -18.34 11.99
C GLU A 110 -5.42 -18.02 13.03
N GLU A 111 -5.34 -16.85 13.67
CA GLU A 111 -6.37 -16.41 14.63
C GLU A 111 -7.60 -15.83 13.93
N TYR A 112 -7.46 -15.37 12.69
CA TYR A 112 -8.46 -14.56 12.00
C TYR A 112 -9.27 -15.36 10.97
N ARG A 113 -10.56 -15.04 10.88
CA ARG A 113 -11.39 -15.37 9.72
C ARG A 113 -11.37 -14.15 8.81
N ILE A 114 -10.83 -14.29 7.60
CA ILE A 114 -10.69 -13.17 6.67
C ILE A 114 -11.76 -13.32 5.59
N LEU A 115 -12.69 -12.36 5.55
CA LEU A 115 -13.72 -12.25 4.53
C LEU A 115 -13.35 -11.09 3.61
N ALA A 116 -13.16 -11.37 2.33
CA ALA A 116 -12.64 -10.41 1.36
C ALA A 116 -13.73 -9.99 0.36
N LEU A 117 -14.20 -8.75 0.47
CA LEU A 117 -15.15 -8.10 -0.44
C LEU A 117 -14.39 -7.24 -1.45
N LEU A 118 -13.82 -7.90 -2.46
CA LEU A 118 -12.93 -7.28 -3.46
C LEU A 118 -13.49 -7.44 -4.88
N PRO A 119 -14.69 -6.88 -5.17
CA PRO A 119 -15.27 -6.94 -6.51
C PRO A 119 -14.36 -6.31 -7.56
N SER A 120 -14.44 -6.82 -8.79
CA SER A 120 -13.59 -6.43 -9.94
C SER A 120 -12.11 -6.80 -9.83
N TYR A 121 -11.60 -7.24 -8.68
CA TYR A 121 -10.22 -7.71 -8.55
C TYR A 121 -10.08 -9.21 -8.80
N LEU A 122 -11.13 -10.00 -8.54
CA LEU A 122 -11.12 -11.46 -8.73
C LEU A 122 -11.11 -11.87 -10.20
N GLU A 123 -11.72 -11.06 -11.06
CA GLU A 123 -11.77 -11.30 -12.51
C GLU A 123 -10.46 -10.92 -13.20
N ARG A 124 -9.49 -10.38 -12.45
CA ARG A 124 -8.25 -9.80 -12.99
C ARG A 124 -7.03 -10.60 -12.55
N GLU A 125 -6.31 -11.13 -13.53
CA GLU A 125 -5.01 -11.74 -13.28
C GLU A 125 -3.95 -10.69 -12.87
N GLY A 126 -3.04 -11.08 -11.98
CA GLY A 126 -1.92 -10.23 -11.56
C GLY A 126 -2.26 -9.17 -10.51
N SER A 127 -3.34 -9.32 -9.74
CA SER A 127 -3.61 -8.42 -8.60
C SER A 127 -2.78 -8.82 -7.36
N SER A 128 -1.82 -7.98 -6.95
CA SER A 128 -1.01 -8.21 -5.74
C SER A 128 -1.84 -8.23 -4.45
N LEU A 129 -2.91 -7.43 -4.39
CA LEU A 129 -3.87 -7.40 -3.27
C LEU A 129 -4.63 -8.73 -3.15
N VAL A 130 -5.15 -9.26 -4.27
CA VAL A 130 -5.87 -10.56 -4.26
C VAL A 130 -4.92 -11.68 -3.89
N TYR A 131 -3.71 -11.68 -4.45
CA TYR A 131 -2.68 -12.66 -4.11
C TYR A 131 -2.36 -12.67 -2.62
N MET A 132 -2.08 -11.50 -2.03
CA MET A 132 -1.81 -11.36 -0.59
C MET A 132 -3.00 -11.84 0.25
N THR A 133 -4.20 -11.39 -0.10
CA THR A 133 -5.43 -11.71 0.64
C THR A 133 -5.71 -13.22 0.62
N ASP A 134 -5.56 -13.86 -0.55
CA ASP A 134 -5.73 -15.31 -0.70
C ASP A 134 -4.72 -16.09 0.16
N LYS A 135 -3.46 -15.64 0.20
CA LYS A 135 -2.43 -16.26 1.03
C LYS A 135 -2.71 -16.09 2.53
N LEU A 136 -3.19 -14.93 2.96
CA LEU A 136 -3.60 -14.70 4.36
C LEU A 136 -4.81 -15.55 4.74
N ILE A 137 -5.82 -15.67 3.87
CA ILE A 137 -6.98 -16.55 4.04
C ILE A 137 -6.53 -18.01 4.20
N LYS A 138 -5.65 -18.48 3.30
CA LYS A 138 -5.12 -19.86 3.33
C LYS A 138 -4.27 -20.13 4.56
N ALA A 139 -3.46 -19.16 4.99
CA ALA A 139 -2.71 -19.27 6.24
C ALA A 139 -3.64 -19.36 7.46
N GLY A 140 -4.77 -18.64 7.44
CA GLY A 140 -5.83 -18.75 8.42
C GLY A 140 -6.36 -20.18 8.59
N GLY A 141 -6.57 -20.88 7.48
CA GLY A 141 -7.01 -22.29 7.46
C GLY A 141 -8.46 -22.51 7.89
N HIS A 142 -9.26 -21.45 8.01
CA HIS A 142 -10.67 -21.52 8.43
C HIS A 142 -11.61 -21.58 7.23
N LYS A 143 -12.50 -22.57 7.19
CA LYS A 143 -13.54 -22.74 6.15
C LYS A 143 -14.53 -21.59 6.06
N GLU A 144 -14.58 -20.75 7.10
CA GLU A 144 -15.40 -19.56 7.15
C GLU A 144 -14.81 -18.38 6.40
N SER A 145 -13.50 -18.41 6.12
CA SER A 145 -12.79 -17.38 5.36
C SER A 145 -13.02 -17.55 3.86
N GLY A 146 -12.90 -16.47 3.10
CA GLY A 146 -13.05 -16.53 1.65
C GLY A 146 -13.26 -15.17 1.00
N PHE A 147 -13.33 -15.20 -0.32
CA PHE A 147 -13.72 -14.06 -1.13
C PHE A 147 -15.23 -14.06 -1.37
N PHE A 148 -15.80 -12.86 -1.45
CA PHE A 148 -17.20 -12.60 -1.76
C PHE A 148 -17.24 -11.60 -2.89
N LEU A 149 -17.93 -11.94 -3.97
CA LEU A 149 -18.08 -11.07 -5.14
C LEU A 149 -19.48 -10.45 -5.13
N ASP A 150 -20.50 -11.26 -5.37
CA ASP A 150 -21.91 -10.87 -5.42
C ASP A 150 -22.74 -11.55 -4.31
N GLU A 151 -22.12 -12.44 -3.52
CA GLU A 151 -22.78 -13.23 -2.48
C GLU A 151 -22.99 -12.43 -1.18
N HIS A 152 -23.52 -11.21 -1.27
CA HIS A 152 -23.66 -10.29 -0.15
C HIS A 152 -24.55 -10.84 0.98
N ASP A 153 -25.65 -11.53 0.66
CA ASP A 153 -26.50 -12.17 1.67
C ASP A 153 -25.70 -13.22 2.47
N ALA A 154 -24.89 -14.02 1.77
CA ALA A 154 -24.06 -15.04 2.41
C ALA A 154 -22.95 -14.41 3.27
N LEU A 155 -22.37 -13.29 2.82
CA LEU A 155 -21.40 -12.51 3.59
C LEU A 155 -22.03 -11.97 4.88
N ALA A 156 -23.22 -11.38 4.81
CA ALA A 156 -23.93 -10.85 5.97
C ALA A 156 -24.25 -11.95 7.00
N GLU A 157 -24.76 -13.09 6.55
CA GLU A 157 -25.01 -14.24 7.43
C GLU A 157 -23.72 -14.78 8.06
N ARG A 158 -22.62 -14.83 7.28
CA ARG A 158 -21.31 -15.25 7.80
C ARG A 158 -20.78 -14.31 8.87
N LEU A 159 -20.85 -12.99 8.64
CA LEU A 159 -20.43 -11.98 9.59
C LEU A 159 -21.23 -12.05 10.88
N ARG A 160 -22.56 -12.20 10.80
CA ARG A 160 -23.44 -12.40 11.96
C ARG A 160 -23.05 -13.64 12.76
N PHE A 161 -22.86 -14.77 12.08
CA PHE A 161 -22.44 -16.01 12.72
C PHE A 161 -21.10 -15.86 13.46
N LEU A 162 -20.08 -15.31 12.79
CA LEU A 162 -18.74 -15.15 13.36
C LEU A 162 -18.71 -14.17 14.54
N SER A 163 -19.45 -13.06 14.42
CA SER A 163 -19.65 -12.08 15.49
C SER A 163 -20.30 -12.72 16.73
N LEU A 164 -21.40 -13.44 16.56
CA LEU A 164 -22.09 -14.12 17.67
C LEU A 164 -21.23 -15.20 18.34
N LYS A 165 -20.36 -15.86 17.58
CA LYS A 165 -19.42 -16.86 18.09
C LYS A 165 -18.15 -16.26 18.71
N GLY A 166 -17.96 -14.94 18.64
CA GLY A 166 -16.77 -14.28 19.18
C GLY A 166 -15.47 -14.63 18.46
N MET A 167 -15.54 -15.07 17.20
CA MET A 167 -14.35 -15.44 16.42
C MET A 167 -13.69 -14.19 15.83
N LYS A 168 -12.38 -14.00 16.05
CA LYS A 168 -11.65 -12.86 15.45
C LYS A 168 -11.84 -12.85 13.94
N THR A 169 -12.36 -11.76 13.41
CA THR A 169 -12.75 -11.66 12.00
C THR A 169 -12.28 -10.34 11.41
N ILE A 170 -11.76 -10.37 10.18
CA ILE A 170 -11.48 -9.19 9.37
C ILE A 170 -12.40 -9.23 8.16
N LEU A 171 -13.22 -8.20 8.00
CA LEU A 171 -13.85 -7.87 6.73
C LEU A 171 -12.93 -6.91 5.98
N LEU A 172 -12.22 -7.41 4.98
CA LEU A 172 -11.38 -6.62 4.09
C LEU A 172 -12.17 -6.29 2.83
N GLY A 173 -12.27 -5.02 2.44
CA GLY A 173 -12.96 -4.69 1.21
C GLY A 173 -12.53 -3.37 0.60
N VAL A 174 -12.87 -3.18 -0.67
CA VAL A 174 -12.67 -1.90 -1.33
C VAL A 174 -13.74 -0.88 -0.91
N SER A 175 -13.34 0.39 -0.86
CA SER A 175 -14.13 1.50 -0.32
C SER A 175 -15.63 1.45 -0.66
N PHE A 176 -15.98 1.39 -1.96
CA PHE A 176 -17.39 1.42 -2.38
C PHE A 176 -18.12 0.11 -2.13
N ALA A 177 -17.45 -1.04 -2.22
CA ALA A 177 -18.10 -2.32 -1.96
C ALA A 177 -18.49 -2.43 -0.47
N LEU A 178 -17.63 -1.93 0.43
CA LEU A 178 -17.96 -1.84 1.85
C LEU A 178 -19.13 -0.90 2.10
N LEU A 179 -19.21 0.25 1.42
CA LEU A 179 -20.35 1.16 1.54
C LEU A 179 -21.64 0.54 1.03
N ASP A 180 -21.66 0.01 -0.20
CA ASP A 180 -22.83 -0.62 -0.80
C ASP A 180 -23.33 -1.78 0.09
N PHE A 181 -22.41 -2.56 0.67
CA PHE A 181 -22.73 -3.60 1.65
C PHE A 181 -23.29 -3.04 2.95
N ALA A 182 -22.67 -2.01 3.52
CA ALA A 182 -23.09 -1.38 4.77
C ALA A 182 -24.47 -0.72 4.68
N GLU A 183 -24.82 -0.17 3.52
CA GLU A 183 -26.14 0.41 3.25
C GLU A 183 -27.24 -0.65 3.13
N ALA A 184 -26.92 -1.79 2.49
CA ALA A 184 -27.87 -2.88 2.28
C ALA A 184 -28.08 -3.76 3.53
N TYR A 185 -27.06 -3.90 4.39
CA TYR A 185 -27.06 -4.83 5.51
C TYR A 185 -26.76 -4.12 6.83
N SER A 186 -27.80 -3.84 7.62
CA SER A 186 -27.59 -3.40 9.01
C SER A 186 -26.96 -4.52 9.84
N PHE A 187 -25.80 -4.22 10.41
CA PHE A 187 -25.04 -5.18 11.19
C PHE A 187 -24.18 -4.47 12.24
N ALA A 188 -24.40 -4.82 13.51
CA ALA A 188 -23.57 -4.39 14.63
C ALA A 188 -22.67 -5.56 15.06
N PRO A 189 -21.38 -5.58 14.65
CA PRO A 189 -20.44 -6.57 15.14
C PRO A 189 -20.15 -6.36 16.62
N ARG A 190 -19.70 -7.43 17.28
CA ARG A 190 -19.03 -7.33 18.57
C ARG A 190 -17.55 -6.98 18.38
N ASP A 191 -16.85 -6.69 19.46
CA ASP A 191 -15.44 -6.25 19.49
C ASP A 191 -14.42 -7.24 18.89
N ASN A 192 -14.85 -8.42 18.45
CA ASN A 192 -14.03 -9.41 17.74
C ASN A 192 -13.92 -9.16 16.23
N MET A 193 -14.47 -8.07 15.70
CA MET A 193 -14.46 -7.79 14.27
C MET A 193 -13.73 -6.51 13.91
N ILE A 194 -12.92 -6.59 12.86
CA ILE A 194 -12.25 -5.47 12.23
C ILE A 194 -12.85 -5.30 10.85
N VAL A 195 -13.26 -4.08 10.51
CA VAL A 195 -13.55 -3.69 9.12
C VAL A 195 -12.35 -2.92 8.60
N MET A 196 -11.78 -3.40 7.50
CA MET A 196 -10.59 -2.85 6.87
C MET A 196 -10.90 -2.43 5.45
N GLU A 197 -10.71 -1.15 5.18
CA GLU A 197 -10.79 -0.56 3.85
C GLU A 197 -9.44 -0.68 3.14
N THR A 198 -9.47 -0.96 1.83
CA THR A 198 -8.30 -0.86 0.95
C THR A 198 -8.70 -0.28 -0.39
N GLY A 199 -8.03 0.78 -0.84
CA GLY A 199 -8.17 1.36 -2.18
C GLY A 199 -9.59 1.44 -2.77
N GLY A 200 -9.66 1.54 -4.11
CA GLY A 200 -10.92 1.45 -4.86
C GLY A 200 -11.79 2.71 -4.91
N MET A 201 -11.30 3.88 -4.47
CA MET A 201 -12.06 5.14 -4.54
C MET A 201 -12.21 5.72 -5.98
N LYS A 202 -11.67 5.07 -7.02
CA LYS A 202 -11.71 5.59 -8.41
C LYS A 202 -12.86 5.00 -9.21
N GLY A 203 -13.70 5.86 -9.80
CA GLY A 203 -14.62 5.48 -10.89
C GLY A 203 -16.13 5.64 -10.63
N ARG A 204 -16.57 6.17 -9.48
CA ARG A 204 -17.99 6.51 -9.22
C ARG A 204 -18.21 8.03 -9.10
N LYS A 205 -19.48 8.44 -9.24
CA LYS A 205 -19.93 9.85 -9.42
C LYS A 205 -19.74 10.76 -8.20
N GLU A 206 -19.64 10.21 -6.99
CA GLU A 206 -19.38 10.97 -5.76
C GLU A 206 -17.93 10.78 -5.32
N GLU A 207 -17.19 11.88 -5.24
CA GLU A 207 -15.83 11.91 -4.72
C GLU A 207 -15.90 12.07 -3.19
N LEU A 208 -15.98 10.94 -2.48
CA LEU A 208 -15.99 10.92 -1.01
C LEU A 208 -14.57 11.11 -0.47
N THR A 209 -14.41 11.91 0.59
CA THR A 209 -13.14 11.90 1.33
C THR A 209 -13.01 10.60 2.13
N ARG A 210 -11.78 10.20 2.46
CA ARG A 210 -11.53 9.03 3.34
C ARG A 210 -12.20 9.21 4.70
N GLN A 211 -12.22 10.44 5.23
CA GLN A 211 -12.85 10.75 6.51
C GLN A 211 -14.36 10.51 6.45
N ASP A 212 -15.03 10.97 5.39
CA ASP A 212 -16.46 10.76 5.19
C ASP A 212 -16.79 9.27 5.02
N LEU A 213 -15.99 8.56 4.23
CA LEU A 213 -16.08 7.11 4.06
C LEU A 213 -16.00 6.38 5.41
N HIS A 214 -14.96 6.67 6.20
CA HIS A 214 -14.77 6.04 7.50
C HIS A 214 -15.91 6.40 8.47
N GLN A 215 -16.44 7.62 8.42
CA GLN A 215 -17.57 8.01 9.26
C GLN A 215 -18.83 7.21 8.92
N ARG A 216 -19.19 7.10 7.64
CA ARG A 216 -20.33 6.28 7.19
C ARG A 216 -20.18 4.82 7.58
N LEU A 217 -18.98 4.26 7.37
CA LEU A 217 -18.69 2.87 7.73
C LEU A 217 -18.73 2.63 9.25
N LYS A 218 -18.17 3.54 10.06
CA LYS A 218 -18.26 3.46 11.53
C LYS A 218 -19.71 3.47 12.00
N GLU A 219 -20.55 4.34 11.43
CA GLU A 219 -21.97 4.42 11.78
C GLU A 219 -22.73 3.15 11.40
N ALA A 220 -22.54 2.68 10.16
CA ALA A 220 -23.25 1.52 9.65
C ALA A 220 -22.85 0.22 10.36
N PHE A 221 -21.55 0.04 10.64
CA PHE A 221 -21.03 -1.10 11.39
C PHE A 221 -21.02 -0.87 12.91
N GLN A 222 -21.43 0.29 13.43
CA GLN A 222 -21.37 0.60 14.87
C GLN A 222 -19.98 0.37 15.51
N LEU A 223 -18.92 0.67 14.76
CA LEU A 223 -17.53 0.51 15.19
C LEU A 223 -16.92 1.86 15.58
N SER A 224 -15.99 1.83 16.54
CA SER A 224 -15.22 3.03 16.93
C SER A 224 -14.20 3.45 15.88
N ALA A 225 -13.69 2.49 15.10
CA ALA A 225 -12.68 2.70 14.08
C ALA A 225 -12.89 1.80 12.87
N ILE A 226 -12.45 2.30 11.72
CA ILE A 226 -12.28 1.55 10.48
C ILE A 226 -10.80 1.53 10.19
N HIS A 227 -10.27 0.34 9.96
CA HIS A 227 -8.87 0.14 9.62
C HIS A 227 -8.66 0.44 8.13
N SER A 228 -7.44 0.76 7.74
CA SER A 228 -7.07 0.87 6.33
C SER A 228 -5.78 0.13 6.04
N GLU A 229 -5.68 -0.41 4.82
CA GLU A 229 -4.42 -0.87 4.24
C GLU A 229 -3.97 0.12 3.16
N TYR A 230 -2.67 0.40 3.14
CA TYR A 230 -2.02 1.20 2.10
C TYR A 230 -0.92 0.37 1.45
N GLY A 231 -1.10 0.18 0.14
CA GLY A 231 -0.19 -0.55 -0.72
C GLY A 231 -0.43 -0.16 -2.18
N MET A 232 0.40 -0.71 -3.06
CA MET A 232 0.29 -0.52 -4.51
C MET A 232 1.02 -1.66 -5.22
N THR A 233 0.82 -1.79 -6.53
CA THR A 233 1.42 -2.85 -7.35
C THR A 233 2.95 -2.82 -7.28
N GLU A 234 3.52 -1.63 -7.19
CA GLU A 234 4.95 -1.34 -7.20
C GLU A 234 5.65 -1.64 -5.86
N LEU A 235 4.89 -1.86 -4.78
CA LEU A 235 5.41 -2.19 -3.45
C LEU A 235 5.25 -3.69 -3.16
N LEU A 236 6.16 -4.22 -2.35
CA LEU A 236 6.06 -5.56 -1.77
C LEU A 236 5.84 -5.51 -0.25
N SER A 237 5.61 -4.33 0.31
CA SER A 237 5.23 -4.09 1.70
C SER A 237 3.94 -3.27 1.79
N GLN A 238 3.19 -3.48 2.88
CA GLN A 238 1.93 -2.79 3.17
C GLN A 238 2.06 -2.01 4.47
N ALA A 239 1.52 -0.81 4.48
CA ALA A 239 1.30 -0.01 5.68
C ALA A 239 -0.15 -0.17 6.15
N TYR A 240 -0.38 -0.10 7.45
CA TYR A 240 -1.71 -0.31 8.01
C TYR A 240 -2.10 0.81 8.97
N SER A 241 -3.37 1.16 8.97
CA SER A 241 -4.01 2.07 9.92
C SER A 241 -5.02 1.28 10.75
N VAL A 242 -4.99 1.48 12.07
CA VAL A 242 -5.99 0.93 13.01
C VAL A 242 -7.10 1.93 13.32
N GLY A 243 -7.09 3.10 12.68
CA GLY A 243 -8.05 4.18 12.90
C GLY A 243 -7.48 5.54 12.53
N GLU A 244 -8.36 6.54 12.45
CA GLU A 244 -8.00 7.96 12.25
C GLU A 244 -7.20 8.26 10.97
N GLY A 245 -7.08 7.31 10.04
CA GLY A 245 -6.29 7.50 8.82
C GLY A 245 -4.78 7.58 9.05
N ARG A 246 -4.30 7.18 10.25
CA ARG A 246 -2.88 7.15 10.62
C ARG A 246 -2.28 5.80 10.25
N PHE A 247 -1.43 5.79 9.23
CA PHE A 247 -0.74 4.61 8.75
C PHE A 247 0.60 4.42 9.46
N MET A 248 0.88 3.17 9.82
CA MET A 248 2.15 2.71 10.34
C MET A 248 2.83 1.83 9.29
N THR A 249 4.15 1.94 9.19
CA THR A 249 4.97 1.14 8.28
C THR A 249 5.58 -0.05 9.01
N PRO A 250 5.75 -1.21 8.34
CA PRO A 250 6.57 -2.28 8.90
C PRO A 250 8.04 -1.80 8.98
N PRO A 251 8.89 -2.41 9.84
CA PRO A 251 10.25 -1.90 10.09
C PRO A 251 11.17 -1.78 8.86
N TRP A 252 10.84 -2.46 7.76
CA TRP A 252 11.59 -2.44 6.49
C TRP A 252 11.00 -1.52 5.42
N MET A 253 10.00 -0.71 5.78
CA MET A 253 9.41 0.32 4.92
C MET A 253 9.55 1.68 5.61
N LYS A 254 9.82 2.73 4.84
CA LYS A 254 9.88 4.10 5.36
C LYS A 254 9.29 5.09 4.39
N VAL A 255 8.49 6.02 4.92
CA VAL A 255 7.82 7.06 4.15
C VAL A 255 8.46 8.41 4.47
N PHE A 256 8.66 9.22 3.43
CA PHE A 256 9.11 10.60 3.51
C PHE A 256 8.12 11.49 2.78
N VAL A 257 8.08 12.76 3.17
CA VAL A 257 7.34 13.80 2.44
C VAL A 257 8.33 14.58 1.59
N ARG A 258 8.02 14.76 0.32
CA ARG A 258 8.81 15.47 -0.67
C ARG A 258 8.08 16.72 -1.13
N ASP A 259 8.84 17.77 -1.41
CA ASP A 259 8.32 18.98 -2.04
C ASP A 259 7.73 18.64 -3.42
N ILE A 260 6.55 19.15 -3.72
CA ILE A 260 5.86 18.91 -4.99
C ILE A 260 6.61 19.62 -6.14
N GLN A 261 7.33 20.70 -5.85
CA GLN A 261 8.07 21.51 -6.81
C GLN A 261 9.53 21.06 -6.99
N ASP A 262 10.13 20.44 -5.98
CA ASP A 262 11.50 19.92 -6.04
C ASP A 262 11.54 18.41 -5.71
N PRO A 263 11.79 17.53 -6.69
CA PRO A 263 11.82 16.08 -6.47
C PRO A 263 12.99 15.59 -5.59
N PHE A 264 13.93 16.46 -5.23
CA PHE A 264 15.08 16.12 -4.38
C PHE A 264 15.02 16.76 -2.99
N SER A 265 13.97 17.53 -2.70
CA SER A 265 13.75 18.16 -1.41
C SER A 265 12.79 17.33 -0.55
N ILE A 266 13.31 16.79 0.55
CA ILE A 266 12.50 16.15 1.59
C ILE A 266 12.06 17.21 2.59
N LEU A 267 10.75 17.33 2.79
CA LEU A 267 10.16 18.30 3.70
C LEU A 267 10.29 17.86 5.18
N PRO A 268 10.32 18.82 6.12
CA PRO A 268 10.21 18.55 7.55
C PRO A 268 8.95 17.76 7.93
N THR A 269 9.03 17.03 9.04
CA THR A 269 7.88 16.36 9.65
C THR A 269 6.75 17.33 9.94
N GLY A 270 5.51 16.92 9.65
CA GLY A 270 4.30 17.73 9.81
C GLY A 270 3.90 18.54 8.57
N GLU A 271 4.80 18.71 7.61
CA GLU A 271 4.48 19.36 6.34
C GLU A 271 3.75 18.40 5.39
N THR A 272 2.99 19.00 4.46
CA THR A 272 2.23 18.27 3.45
C THR A 272 2.95 18.36 2.11
N GLY A 273 3.08 17.23 1.42
CA GLY A 273 3.74 17.12 0.12
C GLY A 273 3.50 15.75 -0.51
N ALA A 274 4.27 15.40 -1.53
CA ALA A 274 4.16 14.09 -2.19
C ALA A 274 4.91 13.01 -1.38
N LEU A 275 4.41 11.78 -1.36
CA LEU A 275 5.01 10.70 -0.60
C LEU A 275 6.13 10.02 -1.39
N ASN A 276 7.29 9.89 -0.77
CA ASN A 276 8.38 9.04 -1.20
C ASN A 276 8.47 7.82 -0.29
N ILE A 277 8.71 6.65 -0.85
CA ILE A 277 8.71 5.37 -0.12
C ILE A 277 10.03 4.65 -0.36
N ILE A 278 10.67 4.24 0.73
CA ILE A 278 11.70 3.21 0.72
C ILE A 278 11.06 1.89 1.15
N ASP A 279 11.04 0.89 0.27
CA ASP A 279 10.58 -0.46 0.57
C ASP A 279 11.71 -1.46 0.39
N LEU A 280 12.33 -1.91 1.48
CA LEU A 280 13.46 -2.83 1.42
C LEU A 280 13.06 -4.26 0.97
N ALA A 281 11.77 -4.55 0.85
CA ALA A 281 11.29 -5.79 0.23
C ALA A 281 11.49 -5.79 -1.30
N ASN A 282 11.58 -4.62 -1.93
CA ASN A 282 11.76 -4.45 -3.38
C ASN A 282 13.22 -4.68 -3.83
N ILE A 283 13.81 -5.81 -3.45
CA ILE A 283 15.23 -6.12 -3.72
C ILE A 283 15.49 -6.21 -5.24
N PHE A 284 14.62 -6.90 -5.96
CA PHE A 284 14.78 -7.22 -7.38
C PHE A 284 14.09 -6.24 -8.34
N SER A 285 13.55 -5.12 -7.84
CA SER A 285 12.97 -4.05 -8.64
C SER A 285 13.66 -2.71 -8.32
N CYS A 286 12.93 -1.71 -7.81
CA CYS A 286 13.48 -0.49 -7.25
C CYS A 286 12.83 -0.24 -5.89
N ALA A 287 13.65 -0.08 -4.85
CA ALA A 287 13.19 0.14 -3.49
C ALA A 287 12.85 1.60 -3.18
N PHE A 288 13.28 2.54 -4.03
CA PHE A 288 13.20 3.98 -3.77
C PHE A 288 12.17 4.58 -4.73
N ILE A 289 10.92 4.68 -4.30
CA ILE A 289 9.79 5.05 -5.17
C ILE A 289 9.28 6.45 -4.83
N GLU A 290 9.22 7.30 -5.85
CA GLU A 290 8.54 8.59 -5.82
C GLU A 290 7.08 8.37 -6.25
N THR A 291 6.16 8.41 -5.30
CA THR A 291 4.73 8.21 -5.57
C THR A 291 4.06 9.50 -6.06
N GLN A 292 2.80 9.39 -6.45
CA GLN A 292 1.92 10.53 -6.76
C GLN A 292 0.88 10.75 -5.65
N ASP A 293 1.05 10.11 -4.49
CA ASP A 293 0.13 10.26 -3.37
C ASP A 293 0.57 11.47 -2.53
N LEU A 294 -0.37 12.33 -2.18
CA LEU A 294 -0.16 13.44 -1.26
C LEU A 294 -0.33 12.96 0.17
N GLY A 295 0.52 13.44 1.07
CA GLY A 295 0.46 13.03 2.46
C GLY A 295 1.27 13.89 3.40
N ARG A 296 1.28 13.44 4.66
CA ARG A 296 1.99 14.07 5.77
C ARG A 296 2.56 12.98 6.67
N VAL A 297 3.81 13.13 7.09
CA VAL A 297 4.45 12.28 8.10
C VAL A 297 4.46 13.01 9.44
N HIS A 298 4.16 12.30 10.52
CA HIS A 298 4.03 12.80 11.88
C HIS A 298 5.26 12.48 12.73
N ALA A 299 5.37 13.15 13.89
CA ALA A 299 6.52 13.02 14.79
C ALA A 299 6.70 11.60 15.36
N ASP A 300 5.61 10.84 15.46
CA ASP A 300 5.62 9.44 15.88
C ASP A 300 5.98 8.46 14.76
N GLY A 301 6.24 8.96 13.54
CA GLY A 301 6.55 8.16 12.36
C GLY A 301 5.33 7.62 11.61
N THR A 302 4.11 7.88 12.08
CA THR A 302 2.89 7.59 11.32
C THR A 302 2.75 8.55 10.15
N PHE A 303 1.93 8.20 9.16
CA PHE A 303 1.62 9.08 8.04
C PHE A 303 0.15 9.05 7.64
N GLU A 304 -0.30 10.11 6.98
CA GLU A 304 -1.64 10.23 6.41
C GLU A 304 -1.54 10.31 4.88
N VAL A 305 -2.52 9.72 4.19
CA VAL A 305 -2.68 9.84 2.74
C VAL A 305 -3.87 10.76 2.48
N LEU A 306 -3.59 11.96 1.98
CA LEU A 306 -4.52 13.07 1.83
C LEU A 306 -5.17 13.12 0.44
N GLY A 307 -4.60 12.43 -0.54
CA GLY A 307 -5.11 12.42 -1.91
C GLY A 307 -4.03 12.04 -2.91
N ARG A 308 -4.20 12.46 -4.17
CA ARG A 308 -3.18 12.35 -5.21
C ARG A 308 -2.82 13.72 -5.76
N THR A 309 -1.57 13.88 -6.18
CA THR A 309 -1.14 15.06 -6.94
C THR A 309 -1.83 15.06 -8.29
N ASP A 310 -2.63 16.08 -8.59
CA ASP A 310 -3.15 16.28 -9.94
C ASP A 310 -2.23 17.19 -10.75
N HIS A 311 -2.28 17.08 -12.07
CA HIS A 311 -1.48 17.92 -12.98
C HIS A 311 -1.81 19.43 -12.88
N SER A 312 -2.89 19.81 -12.19
CA SER A 312 -3.26 21.20 -11.87
C SER A 312 -2.43 21.77 -10.71
N ASP A 313 -2.05 20.95 -9.73
CA ASP A 313 -1.35 21.40 -8.51
C ASP A 313 0.06 21.93 -8.83
N ILE A 314 0.69 21.39 -9.88
CA ILE A 314 2.00 21.82 -10.38
C ILE A 314 1.93 23.19 -11.07
N ARG A 315 0.76 23.58 -11.62
CA ARG A 315 0.59 24.84 -12.36
C ARG A 315 -0.01 25.99 -11.52
N GLY A 316 -0.67 25.68 -10.41
CA GLY A 316 -1.37 26.66 -9.58
C GLY A 316 -0.49 27.71 -8.87
N CYS A 317 0.83 27.48 -8.80
CA CYS A 317 1.77 28.41 -8.15
C CYS A 317 2.64 29.22 -9.15
N SER A 318 2.45 29.08 -10.46
CA SER A 318 3.18 29.86 -11.47
C SER A 318 2.35 30.99 -12.08
N LEU A 319 1.58 31.71 -11.26
CA LEU A 319 1.04 33.04 -11.60
C LEU A 319 1.90 34.12 -10.92
N LEU A 320 3.18 34.18 -11.30
CA LEU A 320 3.94 35.43 -11.24
C LEU A 320 4.16 35.87 -12.67
N VAL A 321 3.28 36.78 -13.09
CA VAL A 321 3.34 37.54 -14.33
C VAL A 321 4.52 38.52 -14.23
N TYR A 322 5.41 38.47 -15.21
CA TYR A 322 6.13 39.64 -15.72
C TYR A 322 5.97 39.66 -17.24
#